data_AF-A0A536DZ55-F1
#
_entry.id   AF-A0A536DZ55-F1
#
_cell.length_a   1.000
_cell.length_b   1.000
_cell.length_c   1.000
_cell.angle_alpha   90.00
_cell.angle_beta   90.00
_cell.angle_gamma   90.00
#
_symmetry.space_group_name_H-M   'P 1'
#
loop_
_entity.id
_entity.type
_entity.pdbx_description
1 polymer ?
#
loop_
_entity_poly.entity_id
_entity_poly.type
_entity_poly.pdbx_seq_one_letter_code
_entity_poly.pdbx_strand_id
1 'polypeptide(L)' 'MSQRKFKDEIYPHFARVAQALASDKRLELLDILTQGPRHVDALAQETGMSVANSSQHLQTLRAARLVETA' A
#
# COMPACT_ATOMS: atom_id res chain seq x y z
N MET A 1 9.76 29.80 -3.37
CA MET A 1 9.15 28.93 -4.40
C MET A 1 7.91 29.60 -4.96
N SER A 2 7.60 29.45 -6.26
CA SER A 2 6.30 29.87 -6.78
C SER A 2 5.22 28.85 -6.40
N GLN A 3 3.97 29.31 -6.29
CA GLN A 3 2.83 28.44 -5.97
C GLN A 3 2.68 27.28 -6.97
N ARG A 4 2.98 27.51 -8.27
CA ARG A 4 2.95 26.46 -9.30
C ARG A 4 4.04 25.41 -9.07
N LYS A 5 5.29 25.82 -8.82
CA LYS A 5 6.40 24.90 -8.54
C LYS A 5 6.12 24.02 -7.32
N PHE A 6 5.56 24.59 -6.25
CA PHE A 6 5.10 23.81 -5.09
C PHE A 6 4.08 22.74 -5.46
N LYS A 7 3.07 23.10 -6.27
CA LYS A 7 2.06 22.15 -6.73
C LYS A 7 2.66 21.04 -7.61
N ASP A 8 3.58 21.39 -8.51
CA ASP A 8 4.28 20.43 -9.38
C ASP A 8 5.11 19.43 -8.57
N GLU A 9 5.67 19.87 -7.44
CA GLU A 9 6.45 19.01 -6.55
C GLU A 9 5.55 18.13 -5.67
N ILE A 10 4.45 18.65 -5.11
CA ILE A 10 3.63 17.91 -4.13
C ILE A 10 2.64 16.91 -4.75
N TYR A 11 2.00 17.24 -5.88
CA TYR A 11 0.95 16.38 -6.45
C TYR A 11 1.45 15.00 -6.92
N PRO A 12 2.67 14.84 -7.47
CA PRO A 12 3.22 13.52 -7.76
C PRO A 12 3.35 12.63 -6.53
N HIS A 13 3.61 13.20 -5.35
CA HIS A 13 3.64 12.44 -4.09
C HIS A 13 2.24 11.92 -3.74
N PHE A 14 1.20 12.76 -3.85
CA PHE A 14 -0.18 12.31 -3.65
C PHE A 14 -0.62 11.26 -4.68
N ALA A 15 -0.24 11.43 -5.94
CA ALA A 15 -0.55 10.46 -7.00
C ALA A 15 0.05 9.08 -6.70
N ARG A 16 1.29 9.02 -6.18
CA ARG A 16 1.93 7.77 -5.77
C ARG A 16 1.15 7.05 -4.67
N VAL A 17 0.69 7.78 -3.65
CA VAL A 17 -0.12 7.21 -2.56
C VAL A 17 -1.48 6.75 -3.09
N ALA A 18 -2.15 7.59 -3.88
CA ALA A 18 -3.44 7.25 -4.48
C ALA A 18 -3.36 6.00 -5.36
N GLN A 19 -2.30 5.87 -6.17
CA GLN A 19 -2.07 4.69 -7.00
C GLN A 19 -1.87 3.41 -6.17
N ALA A 20 -1.15 3.49 -5.05
CA ALA A 20 -1.00 2.37 -4.13
C ALA A 20 -2.34 2.00 -3.45
N LEU A 21 -3.24 2.97 -3.22
CA LEU A 21 -4.56 2.70 -2.65
C LEU A 21 -5.60 2.22 -3.69
N ALA A 22 -5.41 2.51 -4.98
CA ALA A 22 -6.35 2.17 -6.05
C ALA A 22 -6.29 0.67 -6.45
N SER A 23 -6.49 -0.23 -5.49
CA SER A 23 -6.66 -1.67 -5.69
C SER A 23 -7.49 -2.24 -4.54
N ASP A 24 -8.55 -2.95 -4.89
CA ASP A 24 -9.37 -3.75 -3.99
C ASP A 24 -8.55 -4.63 -3.04
N LYS A 25 -7.60 -5.42 -3.55
CA LYS A 25 -6.75 -6.31 -2.75
C LYS A 25 -5.80 -5.59 -1.81
N ARG A 26 -5.32 -4.40 -2.18
CA ARG A 26 -4.50 -3.58 -1.27
C ARG A 26 -5.33 -2.95 -0.17
N LEU A 27 -6.56 -2.54 -0.46
CA LEU A 27 -7.49 -2.04 0.57
C LEU A 27 -7.87 -3.16 1.55
N GLU A 28 -8.13 -4.37 1.06
CA GLU A 28 -8.39 -5.56 1.88
C GLU A 28 -7.21 -5.90 2.80
N LEU A 29 -5.98 -5.90 2.27
CA LEU A 29 -4.76 -6.11 3.06
C LEU A 29 -4.58 -5.04 4.16
N LEU A 30 -4.84 -3.77 3.82
CA LEU A 30 -4.74 -2.67 4.79
C LEU A 30 -5.79 -2.80 5.90
N ASP A 31 -7.03 -3.14 5.56
CA ASP A 31 -8.10 -3.37 6.54
C ASP A 31 -7.69 -4.45 7.56
N ILE A 32 -7.20 -5.60 7.10
CA ILE A 32 -6.71 -6.68 7.97
C ILE A 32 -5.55 -6.19 8.85
N LEU A 33 -4.57 -5.48 8.26
CA LEU A 33 -3.39 -5.00 8.99
C LEU A 33 -3.72 -3.92 10.03
N THR A 34 -4.81 -3.16 9.85
CA THR A 34 -5.26 -2.21 10.87
C THR A 34 -5.75 -2.91 12.15
N GLN A 35 -6.09 -4.19 12.07
CA GLN A 35 -6.47 -5.03 13.21
C GLN A 35 -5.26 -5.65 13.93
N GLY A 36 -4.05 -5.44 13.40
CA GLY A 36 -2.78 -5.79 14.01
C GLY A 36 -1.79 -6.45 13.04
N PRO A 37 -0.52 -6.61 13.45
CA PRO A 37 0.51 -7.23 12.62
C PRO A 37 0.13 -8.66 12.19
N ARG A 38 0.55 -9.05 10.98
CA ARG A 38 0.32 -10.38 10.40
C ARG A 38 1.53 -10.83 9.59
N HIS A 39 1.77 -12.14 9.56
CA HIS A 39 2.68 -12.75 8.59
C HIS A 39 2.04 -12.76 7.20
N VAL A 40 2.88 -12.73 6.16
CA VAL A 40 2.43 -12.71 4.76
C VAL A 40 1.57 -13.95 4.43
N ASP A 41 1.89 -15.11 5.00
CA ASP A 41 1.13 -16.34 4.78
C ASP A 41 -0.31 -16.24 5.32
N ALA A 42 -0.49 -15.60 6.49
CA ALA A 42 -1.82 -15.37 7.06
C ALA A 42 -2.63 -14.39 6.20
N LEU A 43 -2.00 -13.30 5.74
CA LEU A 43 -2.64 -12.34 4.84
C LEU A 43 -3.06 -12.99 3.52
N ALA A 44 -2.21 -13.84 2.95
CA ALA A 44 -2.51 -14.58 1.74
C ALA A 44 -3.73 -15.50 1.92
N GLN A 45 -3.79 -16.20 3.06
CA GLN A 45 -4.92 -17.05 3.40
C GLN A 45 -6.22 -16.24 3.58
N GLU A 46 -6.20 -15.16 4.37
CA GLU A 46 -7.39 -14.34 4.67
C GLU A 46 -7.96 -13.65 3.41
N THR A 47 -7.09 -13.23 2.48
CA THR A 47 -7.49 -12.53 1.24
C THR A 47 -7.75 -13.44 0.04
N GLY A 48 -7.55 -14.76 0.19
CA GLY A 48 -7.68 -15.74 -0.88
C GLY A 48 -6.64 -15.57 -2.00
N MET A 49 -5.47 -15.02 -1.70
CA MET A 49 -4.38 -14.78 -2.65
C MET A 49 -3.24 -15.78 -2.45
N SER A 50 -2.36 -15.91 -3.45
CA SER A 50 -1.07 -16.58 -3.23
C SER A 50 -0.14 -15.70 -2.39
N VAL A 51 0.83 -16.33 -1.71
CA VAL A 51 1.88 -15.62 -0.96
C VAL A 51 2.67 -14.68 -1.87
N ALA A 52 2.96 -15.11 -3.11
CA ALA A 52 3.64 -14.29 -4.11
C ALA A 52 2.84 -13.03 -4.49
N ASN A 53 1.53 -13.19 -4.76
CA ASN A 53 0.68 -12.05 -5.11
C ASN A 53 0.50 -11.09 -3.92
N SER A 54 0.29 -11.64 -2.72
CA SER A 54 0.20 -10.87 -1.47
C SER A 54 1.49 -10.07 -1.23
N SER A 55 2.65 -10.70 -1.43
CA SER A 55 3.96 -10.04 -1.33
C SER A 55 4.10 -8.88 -2.31
N GLN A 56 3.65 -9.04 -3.56
CA GLN A 56 3.70 -7.98 -4.57
C GLN A 56 2.82 -6.78 -4.17
N HIS A 57 1.61 -7.04 -3.66
CA HIS A 57 0.74 -5.98 -3.15
C HIS A 57 1.35 -5.26 -1.94
N LEU A 58 1.91 -6.00 -0.98
CA LEU A 58 2.59 -5.44 0.19
C LEU A 58 3.84 -4.63 -0.18
N GLN A 59 4.61 -5.06 -1.18
CA GLN A 59 5.74 -4.28 -1.71
C GLN A 59 5.29 -2.95 -2.31
N THR A 60 4.17 -2.96 -3.05
CA THR A 60 3.57 -1.73 -3.60
C THR A 60 3.14 -0.77 -2.48
N LEU A 61 2.47 -1.29 -1.45
CA LEU A 61 2.08 -0.52 -0.27
C LEU A 61 3.30 0.03 0.49
N ARG A 62 4.34 -0.78 0.68
CA ARG A 62 5.59 -0.39 1.34
C ARG A 62 6.33 0.70 0.58
N ALA A 63 6.38 0.61 -0.76
CA ALA A 63 6.98 1.66 -1.61
C ALA A 63 6.26 3.01 -1.46
N ALA A 64 4.96 2.98 -1.17
CA ALA A 64 4.15 4.16 -0.83
C ALA A 64 4.15 4.52 0.67
N ARG A 65 4.95 3.84 1.50
CA ARG A 65 5.03 4.04 2.96
C ARG A 65 3.72 3.81 3.72
N LEU A 66 2.84 2.96 3.18
CA LEU A 66 1.56 2.63 3.81
C LEU A 66 1.64 1.43 4.76
N VAL A 67 2.68 0.60 4.63
CA VAL A 67 2.96 -0.54 5.51
C VAL A 67 4.46 -0.62 5.78
N GLU A 68 4.83 -1.28 6.87
CA GLU A 68 6.20 -1.56 7.23
C GLU A 68 6.34 -2.99 7.76
N THR A 69 7.59 -3.48 7.81
CA THR A 69 7.93 -4.77 8.40
C THR A 69 8.51 -4.49 9.79
N ALA A 70 7.90 -5.07 10.82
CA ALA A 70 8.44 -5.10 12.17
C ALA A 70 9.54 -6.16 12.30
#